data_AF-A0AAW1HFH4-F1
#
_entry.id   AF-A0AAW1HFH4-F1
#
_cell.length_a   1.000
_cell.length_b   1.000
_cell.length_c   1.000
_cell.angle_alpha   90.00
_cell.angle_beta   90.00
_cell.angle_gamma   90.00
#
_symmetry.space_group_name_H-M   'P 1'
#
loop_
_entity.id
_entity.type
_entity.pdbx_description
1 polymer ?
#
loop_
_entity_poly.entity_id
_entity_poly.type
_entity_poly.pdbx_seq_one_letter_code
_entity_poly.pdbx_strand_id
1 'polypeptide(L)'
;MTQPAYQHPYTRASITQAEITTIPVFNGDPNTLPIFIEACNNLIKTYGDRTNPNNSLNTYLVRIIKSRLAGEPLSLIGPRKLKTWADIKALLELSFFDQRSEDCLLNDLMVQDIGKNENPYSFGQRIKDMLNLLLTKMQLDIREELIPLKTSMYKNTALQTYKRGLMHRGRMGELIYLY
;
A
#
# COMPACT_ATOMS: atom_id res chain seq x y z
N MET A 1 41.04 -39.54 -15.63
CA MET A 1 40.61 -38.23 -15.11
C MET A 1 39.46 -37.74 -15.97
N THR A 2 38.24 -37.78 -15.45
CA THR A 2 37.09 -37.00 -15.94
C THR A 2 36.04 -37.05 -14.84
N GLN A 3 35.93 -35.98 -14.06
CA GLN A 3 34.78 -35.76 -13.19
C GLN A 3 33.55 -35.56 -14.08
N PRO A 4 32.41 -36.23 -13.84
CA PRO A 4 31.18 -35.84 -14.51
C PRO A 4 30.74 -34.48 -13.98
N ALA A 5 30.25 -33.65 -14.90
CA ALA A 5 29.76 -32.30 -14.64
C ALA A 5 28.82 -32.27 -13.44
N TYR A 6 29.04 -31.32 -12.53
CA TYR A 6 28.06 -30.94 -11.51
C TYR A 6 26.77 -30.51 -12.21
N GLN A 7 25.83 -31.44 -12.37
CA GLN A 7 24.44 -31.11 -12.59
C GLN A 7 23.95 -30.45 -11.30
N HIS A 8 23.89 -29.12 -11.27
CA HIS A 8 23.02 -28.47 -10.31
C HIS A 8 21.59 -28.86 -10.69
N PRO A 9 20.87 -29.64 -9.86
CA PRO A 9 19.49 -29.93 -10.14
C PRO A 9 18.75 -28.63 -9.88
N TYR A 10 18.38 -27.90 -10.93
CA TYR A 10 17.25 -26.99 -10.80
C TYR A 10 15.99 -27.85 -10.69
N THR A 11 15.80 -28.53 -9.56
CA THR A 11 14.47 -28.82 -9.02
C THR A 11 13.97 -27.57 -8.28
N ARG A 12 14.10 -26.40 -8.94
CA ARG A 12 13.40 -25.18 -8.52
C ARG A 12 11.97 -25.33 -9.03
N ALA A 13 10.99 -25.18 -8.14
CA ALA A 13 9.63 -24.87 -8.56
C ALA A 13 9.71 -23.78 -9.64
N SER A 14 9.30 -24.09 -10.87
CA SER A 14 9.28 -23.13 -11.96
C SER A 14 8.30 -22.04 -11.58
N ILE A 15 8.79 -20.81 -11.40
CA ILE A 15 7.92 -19.66 -11.12
C ILE A 15 6.90 -19.57 -12.25
N THR A 16 5.64 -19.74 -11.90
CA THR A 16 4.54 -19.72 -12.86
C THR A 16 4.05 -18.30 -13.10
N GLN A 17 3.46 -18.06 -14.28
CA GLN A 17 2.82 -16.79 -14.55
C GLN A 17 1.68 -16.50 -13.56
N ALA A 18 0.97 -17.56 -13.11
CA ALA A 18 -0.09 -17.45 -12.12
C ALA A 18 0.43 -16.86 -10.79
N GLU A 19 1.56 -17.37 -10.29
CA GLU A 19 2.19 -16.83 -9.08
C GLU A 19 2.64 -15.38 -9.26
N ILE A 20 3.18 -15.03 -10.44
CA ILE A 20 3.54 -13.64 -10.75
C ILE A 20 2.31 -12.74 -10.74
N THR A 21 1.18 -13.19 -11.28
CA THR A 21 -0.05 -12.40 -11.34
C THR A 21 -0.66 -12.10 -9.96
N THR A 22 -0.33 -12.89 -8.93
CA THR A 22 -0.80 -12.63 -7.54
C THR A 22 -0.23 -11.36 -6.92
N ILE A 23 0.93 -10.89 -7.39
CA ILE A 23 1.49 -9.62 -6.96
C ILE A 23 0.58 -8.52 -7.51
N PRO A 24 0.09 -7.55 -6.72
CA PRO A 24 -0.72 -6.46 -7.26
C PRO A 24 0.13 -5.50 -8.11
N VAL A 25 -0.51 -4.72 -8.99
CA VAL A 25 0.18 -3.59 -9.63
C VAL A 25 0.22 -2.44 -8.63
N PHE A 26 1.40 -1.86 -8.40
CA PHE A 26 1.55 -0.70 -7.52
C PHE A 26 1.73 0.58 -8.34
N ASN A 27 0.86 1.56 -8.11
CA ASN A 27 0.78 2.82 -8.85
C ASN A 27 1.15 4.06 -8.02
N GLY A 28 1.52 3.88 -6.75
CA GLY A 28 1.88 4.98 -5.85
C GLY A 28 0.87 5.21 -4.71
N ASP A 29 -0.29 4.55 -4.72
CA ASP A 29 -1.29 4.69 -3.66
C ASP A 29 -0.77 4.12 -2.32
N PRO A 30 -0.55 4.95 -1.29
CA PRO A 30 -0.06 4.51 0.02
C PRO A 30 -0.92 3.41 0.67
N ASN A 31 -2.22 3.37 0.37
CA ASN A 31 -3.13 2.34 0.90
C ASN A 31 -2.77 0.93 0.41
N THR A 32 -2.23 0.83 -0.80
CA THR A 32 -1.93 -0.45 -1.46
C THR A 32 -0.46 -0.87 -1.31
N LEU A 33 0.41 0.04 -0.85
CA LEU A 33 1.83 -0.21 -0.71
C LEU A 33 2.14 -1.42 0.19
N PRO A 34 1.52 -1.60 1.38
CA PRO A 34 1.86 -2.73 2.24
C PRO A 34 1.54 -4.09 1.61
N ILE A 35 0.39 -4.22 0.93
CA ILE A 35 0.01 -5.46 0.25
C ILE A 35 0.99 -5.77 -0.88
N PHE A 36 1.42 -4.76 -1.64
CA PHE A 36 2.44 -4.93 -2.67
C PHE A 36 3.78 -5.39 -2.09
N ILE A 37 4.26 -4.73 -1.02
CA ILE A 37 5.51 -5.08 -0.33
C ILE A 37 5.43 -6.51 0.21
N GLU A 38 4.32 -6.90 0.84
CA GLU A 38 4.11 -8.24 1.38
C GLU A 38 4.16 -9.30 0.28
N ALA A 39 3.45 -9.11 -0.84
CA ALA A 39 3.47 -10.02 -1.97
C ALA A 39 4.89 -10.19 -2.54
N CYS A 40 5.64 -9.09 -2.65
CA CYS A 40 7.04 -9.11 -3.11
C CYS A 40 7.97 -9.80 -2.10
N ASN A 41 7.79 -9.58 -0.80
CA ASN A 41 8.53 -10.29 0.25
C ASN A 41 8.27 -11.80 0.19
N ASN A 42 7.02 -12.22 -0.03
CA ASN A 42 6.65 -13.62 -0.19
C ASN A 42 7.32 -14.23 -1.43
N LEU A 43 7.30 -13.53 -2.57
CA LEU A 43 8.01 -13.97 -3.78
C LEU A 43 9.51 -14.19 -3.52
N ILE A 44 10.18 -13.20 -2.92
CA ILE A 44 11.61 -13.27 -2.62
C ILE A 44 11.90 -14.35 -1.57
N LYS A 45 11.04 -14.53 -0.58
CA LYS A 45 11.18 -15.55 0.47
C LYS A 45 11.08 -16.96 -0.11
N THR A 46 10.18 -17.18 -1.06
CA THR A 46 9.90 -18.50 -1.66
C THR A 46 10.95 -18.92 -2.68
N TYR A 47 11.37 -18.00 -3.57
CA TYR A 47 12.25 -18.36 -4.70
C TYR A 47 13.65 -17.75 -4.60
N GLY A 48 13.85 -16.71 -3.79
CA GLY A 48 15.12 -16.00 -3.71
C GLY A 48 16.28 -16.86 -3.21
N ASP A 49 17.43 -16.74 -3.88
CA ASP A 49 18.67 -17.35 -3.44
C ASP A 49 19.34 -16.46 -2.38
N ARG A 50 19.36 -16.93 -1.13
CA ARG A 50 19.94 -16.19 0.00
C ARG A 50 21.45 -16.34 0.11
N THR A 51 22.03 -17.39 -0.46
CA THR A 51 23.47 -17.67 -0.35
C THR A 51 24.26 -16.96 -1.44
N ASN A 52 23.65 -16.74 -2.61
CA ASN A 52 24.23 -15.95 -3.68
C ASN A 52 23.31 -14.81 -4.13
N PRO A 53 23.45 -13.60 -3.54
CA PRO A 53 22.67 -12.42 -3.91
C PRO A 53 22.76 -12.05 -5.40
N ASN A 54 23.89 -12.34 -6.06
CA ASN A 54 24.14 -12.05 -7.47
C ASN A 54 23.67 -13.16 -8.42
N ASN A 55 22.94 -14.16 -7.92
CA ASN A 55 22.34 -15.20 -8.75
C ASN A 55 21.41 -14.59 -9.82
N SER A 56 21.45 -15.14 -11.03
CA SER A 56 20.56 -14.75 -12.14
C SER A 56 19.08 -14.82 -11.76
N LEU A 57 18.69 -15.74 -10.86
CA LEU A 57 17.32 -15.80 -10.36
C LEU A 57 16.94 -14.55 -9.56
N ASN A 58 17.79 -14.08 -8.66
CA ASN A 58 17.48 -12.88 -7.88
C ASN A 58 17.34 -11.66 -8.80
N THR A 59 18.16 -11.59 -9.83
CA THR A 59 18.04 -10.56 -10.89
C THR A 59 16.71 -10.68 -11.63
N TYR A 60 16.27 -11.91 -11.95
CA TYR A 60 14.98 -12.17 -12.58
C TYR A 60 13.80 -11.80 -11.68
N LEU A 61 13.85 -12.13 -10.39
CA LEU A 61 12.83 -11.75 -9.41
C LEU A 61 12.69 -10.23 -9.30
N VAL A 62 13.81 -9.51 -9.27
CA VAL A 62 13.80 -8.04 -9.28
C VAL A 62 13.18 -7.48 -10.56
N ARG A 63 13.40 -8.12 -11.71
CA ARG A 63 12.74 -7.73 -12.96
C ARG A 63 11.23 -7.95 -12.90
N ILE A 64 10.77 -9.07 -12.32
CA ILE A 64 9.34 -9.32 -12.09
C ILE A 64 8.75 -8.20 -11.23
N ILE A 65 9.37 -7.89 -10.10
CA ILE A 65 8.89 -6.83 -9.20
C ILE A 65 8.78 -5.49 -9.94
N LYS A 66 9.81 -5.09 -10.68
CA LYS A 66 9.79 -3.84 -11.47
C LYS A 66 8.68 -3.83 -12.51
N SER A 67 8.36 -4.97 -13.11
CA SER A 67 7.27 -5.07 -14.09
C SER A 67 5.87 -4.85 -13.49
N ARG A 68 5.74 -4.95 -12.16
CA ARG A 68 4.50 -4.71 -11.43
C ARG A 68 4.39 -3.29 -10.87
N LEU A 69 5.35 -2.43 -11.17
CA LEU A 69 5.27 -0.99 -10.88
C LEU A 69 4.62 -0.27 -12.06
N ALA A 70 3.78 0.72 -11.78
CA ALA A 70 3.17 1.59 -12.75
C ALA A 70 3.26 3.06 -12.30
N GLY A 71 3.06 4.00 -13.22
CA GLY A 71 2.96 5.42 -12.91
C GLY A 71 4.22 6.01 -12.27
N GLU A 72 4.02 6.77 -11.18
CA GLU A 72 5.08 7.48 -10.47
C GLU A 72 6.14 6.54 -9.87
N PRO A 73 5.79 5.43 -9.18
CA PRO A 73 6.79 4.46 -8.70
C PRO A 73 7.72 3.92 -9.79
N LEU A 74 7.17 3.62 -10.97
CA LEU A 74 7.98 3.16 -12.10
C LEU A 74 8.91 4.26 -12.62
N SER A 75 8.40 5.49 -12.70
CA SER A 75 9.18 6.67 -13.11
C SER A 75 10.31 6.99 -12.12
N LEU A 76 10.07 6.75 -10.84
CA LEU A 76 11.07 6.87 -9.78
C LEU A 76 12.13 5.76 -9.91
N ILE A 77 11.73 4.51 -10.05
CA ILE A 77 12.69 3.38 -10.00
C ILE A 77 13.42 3.17 -11.33
N GLY A 78 12.76 3.41 -12.47
CA GLY A 78 13.26 3.09 -13.82
C GLY A 78 14.64 3.67 -14.14
N PRO A 79 14.90 4.96 -13.92
CA PRO A 79 16.20 5.58 -14.18
C PRO A 79 17.31 5.12 -13.22
N ARG A 80 16.95 4.60 -12.04
CA ARG A 80 17.90 4.24 -10.99
C ARG A 80 18.43 2.82 -11.18
N LYS A 81 19.73 2.62 -10.98
CA LYS A 81 20.39 1.30 -11.07
C LYS A 81 20.17 0.44 -9.81
N LEU A 82 18.92 0.37 -9.33
CA LEU A 82 18.56 -0.48 -8.19
C LEU A 82 18.59 -1.95 -8.61
N LYS A 83 19.42 -2.74 -7.94
CA LYS A 83 19.67 -4.16 -8.30
C LYS A 83 19.02 -5.14 -7.34
N THR A 84 18.68 -4.72 -6.13
CA THR A 84 18.12 -5.60 -5.11
C THR A 84 16.69 -5.19 -4.77
N TRP A 85 15.90 -6.17 -4.31
CA TRP A 85 14.58 -5.88 -3.74
C TRP A 85 14.68 -4.97 -2.51
N ALA A 86 15.71 -5.14 -1.68
CA ALA A 86 15.91 -4.31 -0.49
C ALA A 86 16.02 -2.82 -0.84
N ASP A 87 16.81 -2.46 -1.86
CA ASP A 87 16.96 -1.06 -2.30
C ASP A 87 15.65 -0.50 -2.85
N ILE A 88 14.92 -1.33 -3.62
CA ILE A 88 13.62 -0.94 -4.19
C ILE A 88 12.61 -0.71 -3.07
N LYS A 89 12.50 -1.65 -2.13
CA LYS A 89 11.59 -1.57 -0.99
C LYS A 89 11.86 -0.31 -0.17
N ALA A 90 13.12 -0.07 0.21
CA ALA A 90 13.50 1.11 0.99
C ALA A 90 13.13 2.42 0.28
N LEU A 91 13.33 2.51 -1.04
CA LEU A 91 12.94 3.69 -1.81
C LEU A 91 11.43 3.86 -1.91
N LEU A 92 10.68 2.77 -2.08
CA LEU A 92 9.21 2.80 -2.11
C LEU A 92 8.65 3.23 -0.76
N GLU A 93 9.16 2.69 0.34
CA GLU A 93 8.78 3.08 1.70
C GLU A 93 9.11 4.56 1.94
N LEU A 94 10.32 5.01 1.58
CA LEU A 94 10.68 6.42 1.74
C LEU A 94 9.77 7.38 0.97
N SER A 95 9.31 6.98 -0.22
CA SER A 95 8.62 7.87 -1.16
C SER A 95 7.10 7.82 -1.08
N PHE A 96 6.53 6.67 -0.72
CA PHE A 96 5.07 6.42 -0.78
C PHE A 96 4.47 5.96 0.53
N PHE A 97 5.28 5.70 1.57
CA PHE A 97 4.73 5.39 2.88
C PHE A 97 4.26 6.66 3.58
N ASP A 98 3.08 6.60 4.20
CA ASP A 98 2.61 7.71 5.02
C ASP A 98 3.39 7.79 6.34
N GLN A 99 4.17 8.86 6.49
CA GLN A 99 5.04 9.06 7.65
C GLN A 99 4.28 9.53 8.90
N ARG A 100 3.02 9.96 8.77
CA ARG A 100 2.20 10.42 9.90
C ARG A 100 1.92 9.27 10.86
N SER A 101 1.79 9.60 12.14
CA SER A 101 1.36 8.63 13.15
C SER A 101 -0.12 8.31 12.97
N GLU A 102 -0.55 7.20 13.57
CA GLU A 102 -1.97 6.83 13.64
C GLU A 102 -2.83 7.96 14.24
N ASP A 103 -2.37 8.62 15.31
CA ASP A 103 -3.09 9.72 15.95
C ASP A 103 -3.26 10.94 15.03
N CYS A 104 -2.24 11.26 14.23
CA CYS A 104 -2.33 12.33 13.23
C CYS A 104 -3.39 11.99 12.17
N LEU A 105 -3.38 10.77 11.64
CA LEU A 105 -4.36 10.32 10.65
C LEU A 105 -5.78 10.30 11.23
N LEU A 106 -5.94 9.89 12.49
CA LEU A 106 -7.21 9.92 13.18
C LEU A 106 -7.71 11.35 13.37
N ASN A 107 -6.84 12.27 13.78
CA ASN A 107 -7.18 13.68 13.93
C ASN A 107 -7.60 14.30 12.59
N ASP A 108 -6.82 14.04 11.53
CA ASP A 108 -7.15 14.50 10.18
C ASP A 108 -8.53 14.00 9.74
N LEU A 109 -8.85 12.74 10.01
CA LEU A 109 -10.19 12.16 9.80
C LEU A 109 -11.25 12.91 10.59
N MET A 110 -11.03 13.14 11.89
CA MET A 110 -12.01 13.79 12.76
C MET A 110 -12.33 15.23 12.40
N VAL A 111 -11.44 15.96 11.71
CA VAL A 111 -11.63 17.37 11.37
C VAL A 111 -12.13 17.60 9.95
N GLN A 112 -12.33 16.54 9.15
CA GLN A 112 -12.85 16.70 7.80
C GLN A 112 -14.24 17.34 7.80
N ASP A 113 -14.46 18.19 6.80
CA ASP A 113 -15.75 18.77 6.49
C ASP A 113 -15.97 18.76 4.97
N ILE A 114 -17.24 18.86 4.57
CA ILE A 114 -17.62 18.89 3.15
C ILE A 114 -17.16 20.21 2.51
N GLY A 115 -16.49 20.11 1.37
CA GLY A 115 -16.08 21.28 0.62
C GLY A 115 -17.27 22.06 0.08
N LYS A 116 -17.13 23.38 -0.12
CA LYS A 116 -18.21 24.27 -0.61
C LYS A 116 -18.91 23.76 -1.88
N ASN A 117 -18.15 23.16 -2.80
CA ASN A 117 -18.63 22.63 -4.08
C ASN A 117 -18.54 21.10 -4.15
N GLU A 118 -18.25 20.44 -3.03
CA GLU A 118 -18.15 18.98 -2.99
C GLU A 118 -19.55 18.39 -2.84
N ASN A 119 -19.86 17.34 -3.60
CA ASN A 119 -21.11 16.62 -3.42
C ASN A 119 -20.95 15.57 -2.28
N PRO A 120 -22.05 15.12 -1.66
CA PRO A 120 -21.99 14.14 -0.57
C PRO A 120 -21.24 12.85 -0.92
N TYR A 121 -21.37 12.37 -2.15
CA TYR A 121 -20.71 11.15 -2.59
C TYR A 121 -19.18 11.30 -2.65
N SER A 122 -18.69 12.38 -3.26
CA SER A 122 -17.27 12.71 -3.31
C SER A 122 -16.68 12.91 -1.91
N PHE A 123 -17.42 13.56 -1.01
CA PHE A 123 -17.03 13.69 0.39
C PHE A 123 -16.92 12.32 1.09
N GLY A 124 -17.92 11.45 0.88
CA GLY A 124 -17.90 10.09 1.41
C GLY A 124 -16.70 9.27 0.90
N GLN A 125 -16.33 9.44 -0.37
CA GLN A 125 -15.15 8.79 -0.94
C GLN A 125 -13.86 9.28 -0.27
N ARG A 126 -13.70 10.59 -0.07
CA ARG A 126 -12.54 11.15 0.63
C ARG A 126 -12.42 10.67 2.07
N ILE A 127 -13.54 10.60 2.81
CA ILE A 127 -13.59 10.02 4.16
C ILE A 127 -13.16 8.55 4.14
N LYS A 128 -13.64 7.78 3.16
CA LYS A 128 -13.31 6.37 3.00
C LYS A 128 -11.82 6.16 2.69
N ASP A 129 -11.25 6.98 1.81
CA ASP A 129 -9.83 6.90 1.45
C ASP A 129 -8.93 7.17 2.67
N MET A 130 -9.29 8.15 3.50
CA MET A 130 -8.54 8.43 4.72
C MET A 130 -8.75 7.38 5.82
N LEU A 131 -9.96 6.80 5.93
CA LEU A 131 -10.21 5.65 6.78
C LEU A 131 -9.34 4.46 6.38
N ASN A 132 -9.24 4.16 5.08
CA ASN A 132 -8.40 3.07 4.59
C ASN A 132 -6.93 3.30 4.96
N LEU A 133 -6.44 4.53 4.82
CA LEU A 133 -5.07 4.88 5.17
C LEU A 133 -4.79 4.66 6.66
N LEU A 134 -5.72 5.08 7.52
CA LEU A 134 -5.64 4.85 8.96
C LEU A 134 -5.66 3.36 9.30
N LEU A 135 -6.51 2.57 8.65
CA LEU A 135 -6.57 1.11 8.84
C LEU A 135 -5.27 0.43 8.39
N THR A 136 -4.72 0.85 7.26
CA THR A 136 -3.44 0.37 6.74
C THR A 136 -2.30 0.69 7.72
N LYS A 137 -2.26 1.90 8.28
CA LYS A 137 -1.27 2.27 9.31
C LYS A 137 -1.41 1.42 10.57
N MET A 138 -2.64 1.28 11.06
CA MET A 138 -2.97 0.48 12.24
C MET A 138 -2.48 -0.97 12.12
N GLN A 139 -2.58 -1.59 10.94
CA GLN A 139 -2.13 -2.97 10.72
C GLN A 139 -0.61 -3.17 10.87
N LEU A 140 0.18 -2.10 10.84
CA LEU A 140 1.64 -2.19 10.92
C LEU A 140 2.18 -2.09 12.35
N ASP A 141 1.46 -1.41 13.25
CA ASP A 141 1.95 -1.03 14.58
C ASP A 141 1.27 -1.79 15.75
N ILE A 142 0.32 -2.68 15.48
CA ILE A 142 -0.59 -3.19 16.50
C ILE A 142 -0.54 -4.70 16.71
N ARG A 143 -0.67 -5.10 17.98
CA ARG A 143 -0.97 -6.48 18.38
C ARG A 143 -2.29 -6.93 17.76
N GLU A 144 -2.29 -8.08 17.08
CA GLU A 144 -3.44 -8.60 16.34
C GLU A 144 -4.76 -8.59 17.16
N GLU A 145 -4.67 -8.78 18.47
CA GLU A 145 -5.78 -8.76 19.43
C GLU A 145 -6.57 -7.43 19.50
N LEU A 146 -5.94 -6.29 19.20
CA LEU A 146 -6.60 -4.96 19.25
C LEU A 146 -7.19 -4.52 17.91
N ILE A 147 -6.87 -5.22 16.82
CA ILE A 147 -7.30 -4.87 15.45
C ILE A 147 -8.83 -4.76 15.34
N PRO A 148 -9.65 -5.70 15.85
CA PRO A 148 -11.10 -5.62 15.71
C PRO A 148 -11.71 -4.40 16.41
N LEU A 149 -11.21 -4.09 17.61
CA LEU A 149 -11.70 -2.98 18.43
C LEU A 149 -11.41 -1.64 17.75
N LYS A 150 -10.15 -1.40 17.37
CA LYS A 150 -9.74 -0.16 16.70
C LYS A 150 -10.39 0.01 15.33
N THR A 151 -10.53 -1.08 14.57
CA THR A 151 -11.26 -1.05 13.29
C THR A 151 -12.69 -0.55 13.47
N SER A 152 -13.40 -1.06 14.48
CA SER A 152 -14.76 -0.62 14.79
C SER A 152 -14.80 0.86 15.20
N MET A 153 -13.86 1.27 16.05
CA MET A 153 -13.73 2.66 16.49
C MET A 153 -13.52 3.63 15.31
N TYR A 154 -12.55 3.36 14.43
CA TYR A 154 -12.28 4.24 13.29
C TYR A 154 -13.43 4.29 12.29
N LYS A 155 -14.10 3.16 12.04
CA LYS A 155 -15.30 3.13 11.20
C LYS A 155 -16.42 4.01 11.77
N ASN A 156 -16.63 3.97 13.09
CA ASN A 156 -17.60 4.84 13.75
C ASN A 156 -17.17 6.31 13.64
N THR A 157 -15.90 6.64 13.91
CA THR A 157 -15.38 8.01 13.77
C THR A 157 -15.55 8.55 12.35
N ALA A 158 -15.25 7.75 11.33
CA ALA A 158 -15.47 8.11 9.92
C ALA A 158 -16.95 8.40 9.65
N LEU A 159 -17.87 7.55 10.14
CA LEU A 159 -19.31 7.73 9.97
C LEU A 159 -19.81 9.01 10.66
N GLN A 160 -19.37 9.28 11.90
CA GLN A 160 -19.75 10.50 12.62
C GLN A 160 -19.24 11.75 11.92
N THR A 161 -17.99 11.72 11.45
CA THR A 161 -17.39 12.82 10.68
C THR A 161 -18.19 13.09 9.41
N TYR A 162 -18.54 12.04 8.65
CA TYR A 162 -19.35 12.16 7.44
C TYR A 162 -20.72 12.77 7.74
N LYS A 163 -21.44 12.25 8.75
CA LYS A 163 -22.75 12.78 9.18
C LYS A 163 -22.65 14.25 9.59
N ARG A 164 -21.64 14.60 10.39
CA ARG A 164 -21.40 15.98 10.83
C ARG A 164 -21.25 16.92 9.63
N GLY A 165 -20.40 16.57 8.66
CA GLY A 165 -20.18 17.42 7.48
C GLY A 165 -21.44 17.61 6.64
N LEU A 166 -22.27 16.57 6.49
CA LEU A 166 -23.57 16.70 5.81
C LEU A 166 -24.55 17.61 6.55
N MET A 167 -24.59 17.53 7.88
CA MET A 167 -25.48 18.37 8.70
C MET A 167 -25.10 19.85 8.63
N HIS A 168 -23.81 20.19 8.57
CA HIS A 168 -23.37 21.59 8.44
C HIS A 168 -23.84 22.22 7.12
N ARG A 169 -23.86 21.46 6.03
CA ARG A 169 -24.41 21.93 4.75
C ARG A 169 -25.92 22.17 4.81
N GLY A 170 -26.67 21.30 5.48
CA GLY A 170 -28.11 21.45 5.67
C GLY A 170 -28.48 22.76 6.37
N ARG A 171 -27.73 23.14 7.42
CA ARG A 171 -27.96 24.37 8.19
C ARG A 171 -27.57 25.66 7.44
N MET A 172 -26.56 25.62 6.57
CA MET A 172 -26.20 26.75 5.71
C MET A 172 -27.26 27.01 4.62
N GLY A 173 -27.96 25.96 4.15
CA GLY A 173 -29.05 26.10 3.16
C GLY A 173 -30.29 26.80 3.72
N GLU A 174 -30.56 26.71 5.02
CA GLU A 174 -31.70 27.37 5.67
C GLU A 174 -31.46 28.87 5.93
N LEU A 175 -30.21 29.31 6.03
CA LEU A 175 -29.86 30.73 6.25
C LEU A 175 -29.92 31.59 4.96
N ILE A 176 -30.05 30.98 3.79
CA ILE A 176 -30.08 31.69 2.50
C ILE A 176 -31.51 32.13 2.11
N TYR A 177 -32.54 31.72 2.85
CA TYR A 177 -33.94 32.09 2.60
C TYR A 177 -34.50 33.17 3.55
N LEU A 178 -33.65 33.91 4.27
CA LEU A 178 -34.08 34.95 5.23
C LEU A 178 -33.65 36.38 4.89
N TYR A 179 -33.29 36.67 3.64
CA TYR A 179 -33.08 38.04 3.15
C TYR A 179 -33.69 38.25 1.77
#